data_AF-A0A7W1R872-F1
#
_entry.id   AF-A0A7W1R872-F1
#
_cell.length_a   1.000
_cell.length_b   1.000
_cell.length_c   1.000
_cell.angle_alpha   90.00
_cell.angle_beta   90.00
_cell.angle_gamma   90.00
#
_symmetry.space_group_name_H-M   'P 1'
#
loop_
_entity.id
_entity.type
_entity.pdbx_description
1 polymer ?
#
loop_
_entity_poly.entity_id
_entity_poly.type
_entity_poly.pdbx_seq_one_letter_code
_entity_poly.pdbx_strand_id
1 'polypeptide(L)'
;MCLAILHVAMRMIEAITIYLAAGAPFGVSYFLQREQSGASTSILLRATGAALLWPLAAATIVLARRRRRTDAATADDNTSLGTPDEEKIEQARRQLMATLRKIEEFARLLSDKERRRSERAAFLVRESLEKYVGLTLGAKGVSAEAGPAAREMELCRISGRTGDDLLLAGRCIHRRNVARLLAHRERARTHLLHALAEVRELTDDAFTHKNLAAARHTSVALVRFYAHAINLLSLLEDEGAARVVARLLDAECARLRRLERTGMDRAAEATAGEERCTPQVPLLAFIGPSQTTTWPQG
;
A
#
# COMPACT_ATOMS: atom_id res chain seq x y z
N MET A 1 49.02 15.33 24.79
CA MET A 1 47.79 15.98 25.28
C MET A 1 47.03 16.76 24.20
N CYS A 2 47.67 17.43 23.23
CA CYS A 2 46.95 18.20 22.19
C CYS A 2 46.03 17.37 21.28
N LEU A 3 46.38 16.12 20.93
CA LEU A 3 45.55 15.25 20.08
C LEU A 3 44.25 14.80 20.75
N ALA A 4 44.25 14.59 22.07
CA ALA A 4 43.04 14.24 22.83
C ALA A 4 42.06 15.42 22.92
N ILE A 5 42.57 16.64 23.05
CA ILE A 5 41.77 17.86 23.09
C ILE A 5 41.11 18.13 21.72
N LEU A 6 41.85 17.91 20.61
CA LEU A 6 41.31 18.00 19.25
C LEU A 6 40.20 16.96 18.99
N HIS A 7 40.37 15.72 19.46
CA HIS A 7 39.36 14.67 19.27
C HIS A 7 38.08 14.94 20.08
N VAL A 8 38.21 15.46 21.30
CA VAL A 8 37.07 15.87 22.13
C VAL A 8 36.34 17.07 21.52
N ALA A 9 37.07 18.05 21.00
CA ALA A 9 36.47 19.22 20.33
C ALA A 9 35.71 18.84 19.05
N MET A 10 36.24 17.92 18.25
CA MET A 10 35.59 17.45 17.03
C MET A 10 34.25 16.74 17.33
N ARG A 11 34.22 15.86 18.34
CA ARG A 11 32.99 15.17 18.75
C ARG A 11 31.93 16.12 19.32
N MET A 12 32.35 17.19 19.99
CA MET A 12 31.43 18.21 20.50
C MET A 12 30.75 18.98 19.37
N ILE A 13 31.48 19.35 18.32
CA ILE A 13 30.94 20.05 17.16
C ILE A 13 29.95 19.14 16.40
N GLU A 14 30.28 17.86 16.21
CA GLU A 14 29.38 16.89 15.57
C GLU A 14 28.07 16.73 16.36
N ALA A 15 28.17 16.62 17.70
CA ALA A 15 27.00 16.51 18.57
C ALA A 15 26.10 17.76 18.53
N ILE A 16 26.71 18.96 18.54
CA ILE A 16 25.98 20.24 18.41
C ILE A 16 25.30 20.33 17.04
N THR A 17 25.98 19.91 15.97
CA THR A 17 25.43 19.93 14.61
C THR A 17 24.23 19.00 14.48
N ILE A 18 24.32 17.77 14.98
CA ILE A 18 23.22 16.80 15.00
C ILE A 18 22.04 17.35 15.83
N TYR A 19 22.33 17.97 16.98
CA TYR A 19 21.31 18.57 17.84
C TYR A 19 20.55 19.71 17.15
N LEU A 20 21.27 20.62 16.48
CA LEU A 20 20.67 21.73 15.72
C LEU A 20 19.88 21.24 14.50
N ALA A 21 20.40 20.24 13.79
CA ALA A 21 19.72 19.63 12.65
C ALA A 21 18.38 18.96 13.06
N ALA A 22 18.36 18.28 14.21
CA ALA A 22 17.14 17.69 14.75
C ALA A 22 16.13 18.74 15.23
N GLY A 23 16.60 19.89 15.73
CA GLY A 23 15.76 21.00 16.21
C GLY A 23 15.18 21.90 15.10
N ALA A 24 15.83 22.00 13.94
CA ALA A 24 15.40 22.82 12.80
C ALA A 24 13.93 22.63 12.37
N PRO A 25 13.40 21.40 12.15
CA PRO A 25 12.00 21.21 11.75
C PRO A 25 10.99 21.74 12.79
N PHE A 26 11.34 21.72 14.08
CA PHE A 26 10.48 22.26 15.14
C PHE A 26 10.40 23.79 15.07
N GLY A 27 11.54 24.46 14.88
CA GLY A 27 11.58 25.92 14.69
C GLY A 27 10.79 26.39 13.47
N VAL A 28 10.96 25.70 12.33
CA VAL A 28 10.24 25.99 11.08
C VAL A 28 8.74 25.76 11.26
N SER A 29 8.33 24.65 11.90
CA SER A 29 6.91 24.36 12.13
C SER A 29 6.22 25.44 13.00
N TYR A 30 6.94 25.97 14.00
CA TYR A 30 6.43 27.00 14.89
C TYR A 30 6.32 28.36 14.19
N PHE A 31 7.27 28.66 13.31
CA PHE A 31 7.26 29.86 12.48
C PHE A 31 6.08 29.85 11.50
N LEU A 32 5.90 28.75 10.75
CA LEU A 32 4.81 28.60 9.77
C LEU A 32 3.42 28.63 10.41
N GLN A 33 3.24 28.09 11.62
CA GLN A 33 1.96 28.14 12.32
C GLN A 33 1.54 29.56 12.75
N ARG A 34 2.47 30.51 12.83
CA ARG A 34 2.21 31.87 13.34
C ARG A 34 2.31 32.99 12.31
N GLU A 35 2.79 32.72 11.10
CA GLU A 35 2.77 33.70 10.00
C GLU A 35 1.34 34.19 9.66
N GLN A 36 0.30 33.44 10.03
CA GLN A 36 -1.10 33.87 9.86
C GLN A 36 -1.51 35.06 10.76
N SER A 37 -0.70 35.48 11.74
CA SER A 37 -1.10 36.49 12.75
C SER A 37 -0.25 37.78 12.75
N GLY A 38 0.53 38.03 11.70
CA GLY A 38 1.31 39.26 11.55
C GLY A 38 2.73 39.16 12.12
N ALA A 39 3.69 39.82 11.45
CA ALA A 39 5.11 39.72 11.74
C ALA A 39 5.50 40.53 12.99
N SER A 40 5.71 39.84 14.12
CA SER A 40 6.31 40.40 15.33
C SER A 40 7.69 39.81 15.56
N THR A 41 8.67 40.62 15.95
CA THR A 41 10.03 40.19 16.36
C THR A 41 10.01 39.16 17.48
N SER A 42 8.95 39.12 18.28
CA SER A 42 8.72 38.10 19.32
C SER A 42 8.52 36.69 18.75
N ILE A 43 8.09 36.55 17.49
CA ILE A 43 7.87 35.26 16.83
C ILE A 43 9.22 34.61 16.50
N LEU A 44 10.20 35.38 16.03
CA LEU A 44 11.54 34.89 15.72
C LEU A 44 12.24 34.37 16.99
N LEU A 45 12.16 35.12 18.10
CA LEU A 45 12.73 34.68 19.39
C LEU A 45 12.06 33.40 19.92
N ARG A 46 10.75 33.25 19.73
CA ARG A 46 10.04 32.03 20.14
C ARG A 46 10.32 30.85 19.20
N ALA A 47 10.53 31.09 17.91
CA ALA A 47 10.88 30.07 16.94
C ALA A 47 12.32 29.55 17.15
N THR A 48 13.28 30.44 17.43
CA THR A 48 14.64 30.04 17.80
C THR A 48 14.67 29.33 19.15
N GLY A 49 13.88 29.79 20.12
CA GLY A 49 13.67 29.10 21.39
C GLY A 49 13.10 27.69 21.20
N ALA A 50 12.11 27.51 20.32
CA ALA A 50 11.53 26.21 20.01
C ALA A 50 12.53 25.25 19.32
N ALA A 51 13.44 25.78 18.49
CA ALA A 51 14.50 25.00 17.86
C ALA A 51 15.58 24.56 18.87
N LEU A 52 15.97 25.44 19.80
CA LEU A 52 16.99 25.15 20.83
C LEU A 52 16.45 24.23 21.93
N LEU A 53 15.18 24.36 22.29
CA LEU A 53 14.49 23.57 23.32
C LEU A 53 13.58 22.49 22.71
N TRP A 54 13.95 21.96 21.54
CA TRP A 54 13.15 20.97 20.83
C TRP A 54 12.78 19.72 21.67
N PRO A 55 13.58 19.22 22.64
CA PRO A 55 13.16 18.07 23.46
C PRO A 55 11.96 18.41 24.35
N LEU A 56 11.90 19.64 24.87
CA LEU A 56 10.76 20.14 25.65
C LEU A 56 9.56 20.43 24.72
N ALA A 57 9.79 20.97 23.53
CA ALA A 57 8.73 21.16 22.53
C ALA A 57 8.16 19.81 22.06
N ALA A 58 9.00 18.80 21.84
CA ALA A 58 8.59 17.45 21.50
C ALA A 58 7.83 16.78 22.65
N ALA A 59 8.31 16.93 23.89
CA ALA A 59 7.65 16.42 25.08
C ALA A 59 6.26 17.07 25.27
N THR A 60 6.14 18.38 25.09
CA THR A 60 4.84 19.07 25.16
C THR A 60 3.89 18.63 24.04
N ILE A 61 4.37 18.38 22.83
CA ILE A 61 3.56 17.80 21.74
C ILE A 61 3.11 16.37 22.09
N VAL A 62 3.98 15.54 22.64
CA VAL A 62 3.65 14.15 23.04
C VAL A 62 2.68 14.14 24.23
N LEU A 63 2.89 15.00 25.22
CA LEU A 63 1.99 15.16 26.37
C LEU A 63 0.65 15.76 25.95
N ALA A 64 0.63 16.72 25.03
CA ALA A 64 -0.60 17.24 24.44
C ALA A 64 -1.33 16.16 23.65
N ARG A 65 -0.63 15.29 22.91
CA ARG A 65 -1.25 14.13 22.23
C ARG A 65 -1.79 13.09 23.21
N ARG A 66 -1.12 12.86 24.35
CA ARG A 66 -1.62 11.98 25.42
C ARG A 66 -2.84 12.56 26.14
N ARG A 67 -2.81 13.86 26.47
CA ARG A 67 -3.97 14.57 27.04
C ARG A 67 -5.14 14.62 26.07
N ARG A 68 -4.88 14.90 24.78
CA ARG A 68 -5.90 14.78 23.72
C ARG A 68 -6.46 13.37 23.58
N ARG A 69 -5.70 12.30 23.89
CA ARG A 69 -6.24 10.93 23.92
C ARG A 69 -7.15 10.65 25.12
N THR A 70 -6.95 11.32 26.25
CA THR A 70 -7.83 11.20 27.42
C THR A 70 -9.03 12.13 27.33
N ASP A 71 -8.88 13.31 26.72
CA ASP A 71 -9.93 14.31 26.53
C ASP A 71 -10.78 14.04 25.27
N ALA A 72 -10.29 13.25 24.30
CA ALA A 72 -11.09 12.75 23.17
C ALA A 72 -12.19 11.74 23.58
N ALA A 73 -12.25 11.35 24.86
CA ALA A 73 -13.42 10.65 25.39
C ALA A 73 -14.58 11.61 25.72
N THR A 74 -14.36 12.93 25.77
CA THR A 74 -15.33 13.90 26.30
C THR A 74 -15.41 15.26 25.61
N ALA A 75 -14.55 15.59 24.65
CA ALA A 75 -14.61 16.89 23.94
C ALA A 75 -14.20 16.77 22.46
N ASP A 76 -15.16 16.35 21.63
CA ASP A 76 -15.06 16.31 20.17
C ASP A 76 -15.84 17.49 19.59
N ASP A 77 -15.17 18.61 19.33
CA ASP A 77 -15.68 19.61 18.39
C ASP A 77 -14.58 20.56 17.88
N ASN A 78 -14.53 20.75 16.56
CA ASN A 78 -13.98 21.94 15.86
C ASN A 78 -12.51 22.04 15.44
N THR A 79 -11.74 20.97 15.24
CA THR A 79 -10.62 21.08 14.27
C THR A 79 -10.14 19.72 13.76
N SER A 80 -10.46 19.43 12.49
CA SER A 80 -10.13 18.23 11.71
C SER A 80 -10.95 16.95 11.96
N LEU A 81 -12.28 17.06 12.10
CA LEU A 81 -13.14 15.94 11.77
C LEU A 81 -13.13 15.75 10.25
N GLY A 82 -12.39 14.74 9.77
CA GLY A 82 -12.69 14.16 8.47
C GLY A 82 -14.16 13.75 8.49
N THR A 83 -14.84 13.85 7.35
CA THR A 83 -16.21 13.34 7.28
C THR A 83 -16.21 11.86 7.72
N PRO A 84 -17.27 11.35 8.37
CA PRO A 84 -17.30 9.96 8.84
C PRO A 84 -17.02 8.94 7.72
N ASP A 85 -17.22 9.34 6.46
CA ASP A 85 -16.87 8.56 5.28
C ASP A 85 -15.36 8.54 4.98
N GLU A 86 -14.64 9.65 5.19
CA GLU A 86 -13.18 9.70 5.05
C GLU A 86 -12.47 8.78 6.05
N GLU A 87 -12.98 8.70 7.29
CA GLU A 87 -12.43 7.77 8.29
C GLU A 87 -12.63 6.31 7.89
N LYS A 88 -13.81 5.97 7.35
CA LYS A 88 -14.10 4.63 6.80
C LYS A 88 -13.20 4.30 5.62
N ILE A 89 -13.01 5.25 4.70
CA ILE A 89 -12.11 5.09 3.54
C ILE A 89 -10.68 4.85 4.02
N GLU A 90 -10.22 5.63 4.99
CA GLU A 90 -8.89 5.48 5.56
C GLU A 90 -8.72 4.15 6.31
N GLN A 91 -9.73 3.70 7.04
CA GLN A 91 -9.73 2.39 7.69
C GLN A 91 -9.67 1.26 6.66
N ALA A 92 -10.48 1.33 5.59
CA ALA A 92 -10.46 0.35 4.51
C ALA A 92 -9.11 0.33 3.78
N ARG A 93 -8.49 1.51 3.55
CA ARG A 93 -7.13 1.64 3.02
C ARG A 93 -6.12 0.91 3.90
N ARG A 94 -6.15 1.13 5.22
CA ARG A 94 -5.24 0.47 6.17
C ARG A 94 -5.43 -1.04 6.19
N GLN A 95 -6.67 -1.53 6.13
CA GLN A 95 -6.97 -2.97 6.06
C GLN A 95 -6.39 -3.60 4.80
N LEU A 96 -6.60 -2.97 3.64
CA LEU A 96 -6.03 -3.41 2.37
C LEU A 96 -4.50 -3.49 2.45
N MET A 97 -3.86 -2.45 2.98
CA MET A 97 -2.41 -2.40 3.17
C MET A 97 -1.88 -3.46 4.14
N ALA A 98 -2.63 -3.76 5.21
CA ALA A 98 -2.28 -4.83 6.13
C ALA A 98 -2.33 -6.20 5.44
N THR A 99 -3.31 -6.44 4.56
CA THR A 99 -3.36 -7.68 3.78
C THR A 99 -2.27 -7.77 2.69
N LEU A 100 -1.90 -6.65 2.07
CA LEU A 100 -0.79 -6.60 1.12
C LEU A 100 0.54 -7.00 1.79
N ARG A 101 0.79 -6.50 3.00
CA ARG A 101 1.98 -6.89 3.79
C ARG A 101 2.03 -8.40 4.07
N LYS A 102 0.88 -9.04 4.32
CA LYS A 102 0.83 -10.50 4.49
C LYS A 102 1.22 -11.24 3.20
N ILE A 103 0.83 -10.72 2.04
CA ILE A 103 1.24 -11.28 0.74
C ILE A 103 2.76 -11.13 0.57
N GLU A 104 3.33 -9.97 0.91
CA GLU A 104 4.78 -9.73 0.89
C GLU A 104 5.54 -10.66 1.86
N GLU A 105 4.97 -10.98 3.02
CA GLU A 105 5.55 -11.93 3.97
C GLU A 105 5.66 -13.33 3.36
N PHE A 106 4.63 -13.80 2.65
CA PHE A 106 4.68 -15.07 1.92
C PHE A 106 5.67 -15.04 0.76
N ALA A 107 5.82 -13.88 0.10
CA ALA A 107 6.78 -13.70 -0.99
C ALA A 107 8.25 -13.80 -0.53
N ARG A 108 8.54 -13.69 0.77
CA ARG A 108 9.90 -13.91 1.31
C ARG A 108 10.36 -15.36 1.19
N LEU A 109 9.45 -16.30 1.00
CA LEU A 109 9.74 -17.72 0.80
C LEU A 109 10.08 -18.05 -0.65
N LEU A 110 9.95 -17.08 -1.57
CA LEU A 110 10.22 -17.24 -2.99
C LEU A 110 11.71 -17.05 -3.30
N SER A 111 12.11 -17.36 -4.55
CA SER A 111 13.45 -17.02 -5.02
C SER A 111 13.68 -15.51 -5.02
N ASP A 112 14.94 -15.06 -4.95
CA ASP A 112 15.27 -13.62 -4.93
C ASP A 112 14.67 -12.85 -6.12
N LYS A 113 14.61 -13.47 -7.29
CA LYS A 113 14.03 -12.86 -8.50
C LYS A 113 12.52 -12.66 -8.33
N GLU A 114 11.80 -13.67 -7.86
CA GLU A 114 10.36 -13.62 -7.63
C GLU A 114 10.02 -12.67 -6.48
N ARG A 115 10.81 -12.71 -5.39
CA ARG A 115 10.69 -11.79 -4.27
C ARG A 115 10.82 -10.33 -4.72
N ARG A 116 11.85 -9.98 -5.49
CA ARG A 116 12.02 -8.61 -6.02
C ARG A 116 10.85 -8.18 -6.91
N ARG A 117 10.31 -9.10 -7.72
CA ARG A 117 9.11 -8.82 -8.53
C ARG A 117 7.90 -8.56 -7.65
N SER A 118 7.67 -9.39 -6.62
CA SER A 118 6.58 -9.20 -5.66
C SER A 118 6.72 -7.88 -4.89
N GLU A 119 7.92 -7.52 -4.44
CA GLU A 119 8.18 -6.24 -3.77
C GLU A 119 7.87 -5.04 -4.68
N ARG A 120 8.21 -5.14 -5.97
CA ARG A 120 7.88 -4.11 -6.97
C ARG A 120 6.37 -4.00 -7.20
N ALA A 121 5.67 -5.11 -7.43
CA ALA A 121 4.22 -5.09 -7.64
C ALA A 121 3.49 -4.54 -6.42
N ALA A 122 3.90 -4.93 -5.21
CA ALA A 122 3.31 -4.39 -3.99
C ALA A 122 3.60 -2.89 -3.80
N PHE A 123 4.79 -2.43 -4.19
CA PHE A 123 5.10 -0.99 -4.25
C PHE A 123 4.17 -0.24 -5.23
N LEU A 124 3.96 -0.78 -6.43
CA LEU A 124 3.08 -0.18 -7.44
C LEU A 124 1.63 -0.11 -6.96
N VAL A 125 1.14 -1.14 -6.26
CA VAL A 125 -0.19 -1.11 -5.62
C VAL A 125 -0.26 0.01 -4.57
N ARG A 126 0.75 0.13 -3.70
CA ARG A 126 0.79 1.17 -2.65
C ARG A 126 0.73 2.56 -3.24
N GLU A 127 1.62 2.86 -4.18
CA GLU A 127 1.71 4.16 -4.84
C GLU A 127 0.43 4.48 -5.61
N SER A 128 -0.06 3.54 -6.41
CA SER A 128 -1.27 3.74 -7.23
C SER A 128 -2.51 3.92 -6.36
N LEU A 129 -2.61 3.19 -5.24
CA LEU A 129 -3.73 3.32 -4.32
C LEU A 129 -3.73 4.68 -3.62
N GLU A 130 -2.60 5.09 -3.04
CA GLU A 130 -2.50 6.37 -2.35
C GLU A 130 -2.86 7.54 -3.28
N LYS A 131 -2.34 7.50 -4.51
CA LYS A 131 -2.65 8.47 -5.54
C LYS A 131 -4.13 8.44 -5.93
N TYR A 132 -4.70 7.26 -6.17
CA TYR A 132 -6.11 7.14 -6.56
C TYR A 132 -7.06 7.61 -5.47
N VAL A 133 -6.84 7.20 -4.22
CA VAL A 133 -7.64 7.61 -3.06
C VAL A 133 -7.54 9.13 -2.87
N GLY A 134 -6.32 9.69 -2.87
CA GLY A 134 -6.12 11.14 -2.71
C GLY A 134 -6.78 11.97 -3.80
N LEU A 135 -6.68 11.54 -5.06
CA LEU A 135 -7.34 12.23 -6.18
C LEU A 135 -8.86 12.08 -6.13
N THR A 136 -9.38 10.95 -5.67
CA THR A 136 -10.83 10.72 -5.56
C THR A 136 -11.43 11.57 -4.44
N LEU A 137 -10.78 11.61 -3.27
CA LEU A 137 -11.19 12.49 -2.18
C LEU A 137 -11.07 13.97 -2.56
N GLY A 138 -9.98 14.36 -3.24
CA GLY A 138 -9.79 15.74 -3.71
C GLY A 138 -10.75 16.16 -4.83
N ALA A 139 -11.32 15.21 -5.58
CA ALA A 139 -12.35 15.46 -6.58
C ALA A 139 -13.77 15.46 -5.98
N LYS A 140 -13.96 14.97 -4.75
CA LYS A 140 -15.27 14.92 -4.10
C LYS A 140 -15.79 16.35 -3.90
N GLY A 141 -16.99 16.63 -4.42
CA GLY A 141 -17.62 17.95 -4.35
C GLY A 141 -17.08 19.00 -5.34
N VAL A 142 -16.12 18.64 -6.20
CA VAL A 142 -15.61 19.55 -7.24
C VAL A 142 -16.47 19.40 -8.50
N SER A 143 -17.25 20.43 -8.83
CA SER A 143 -18.05 20.50 -10.05
C SER A 143 -17.47 21.53 -11.01
N ALA A 144 -17.41 21.22 -12.31
CA ALA A 144 -16.97 22.17 -13.33
C ALA A 144 -17.90 23.39 -13.49
N GLU A 145 -19.15 23.28 -12.98
CA GLU A 145 -20.12 24.37 -12.95
C GLU A 145 -20.10 25.15 -11.62
N ALA A 146 -19.30 24.72 -10.64
CA ALA A 146 -19.10 25.50 -9.43
C ALA A 146 -18.32 26.78 -9.74
N GLY A 147 -18.48 27.78 -8.88
CA GLY A 147 -17.69 29.00 -8.94
C GLY A 147 -16.20 28.71 -8.69
N PRO A 148 -15.28 29.45 -9.33
CA PRO A 148 -13.85 29.31 -9.09
C PRO A 148 -13.52 29.60 -7.61
N ALA A 149 -12.55 28.87 -7.05
CA ALA A 149 -12.12 29.12 -5.69
C ALA A 149 -11.40 30.48 -5.59
N ALA A 150 -11.43 31.13 -4.41
CA ALA A 150 -10.77 32.42 -4.19
C ALA A 150 -9.28 32.40 -4.59
N ARG A 151 -8.57 31.32 -4.27
CA ARG A 151 -7.17 31.09 -4.68
C ARG A 151 -6.96 31.02 -6.20
N GLU A 152 -7.93 30.50 -6.95
CA GLU A 152 -7.85 30.43 -8.42
C GLU A 152 -8.07 31.82 -9.03
N MET A 153 -8.93 32.62 -8.40
CA MET A 153 -9.16 34.01 -8.74
C MET A 153 -7.94 34.89 -8.44
N GLU A 154 -7.21 34.61 -7.35
CA GLU A 154 -5.98 35.33 -6.99
C GLU A 154 -4.89 35.19 -8.07
N LEU A 155 -4.71 34.00 -8.64
CA LEU A 155 -3.75 33.79 -9.73
C LEU A 155 -4.07 34.66 -10.96
N CYS A 156 -5.34 34.75 -11.34
CA CYS A 156 -5.78 35.63 -12.42
C CYS A 156 -5.57 37.11 -12.08
N ARG A 157 -5.80 37.50 -10.83
CA ARG A 157 -5.56 38.88 -10.36
C ARG A 157 -4.08 39.24 -10.41
N ILE A 158 -3.18 38.34 -10.00
CA ILE A 158 -1.72 38.53 -10.09
C ILE A 158 -1.28 38.71 -11.56
N SER A 159 -1.97 38.04 -12.50
CA SER A 159 -1.72 38.23 -13.94
C SER A 159 -2.29 39.54 -14.53
N GLY A 160 -2.78 40.47 -13.70
CA GLY A 160 -3.25 41.79 -14.12
C GLY A 160 -4.70 41.83 -14.62
N ARG A 161 -5.46 40.74 -14.51
CA ARG A 161 -6.87 40.71 -14.95
C ARG A 161 -7.79 41.37 -13.92
N THR A 162 -8.78 42.13 -14.38
CA THR A 162 -9.74 42.86 -13.56
C THR A 162 -11.17 42.73 -14.10
N GLY A 163 -12.17 43.09 -13.29
CA GLY A 163 -13.58 43.12 -13.69
C GLY A 163 -14.12 41.78 -14.22
N ASP A 164 -14.86 41.84 -15.33
CA ASP A 164 -15.49 40.65 -15.94
C ASP A 164 -14.48 39.68 -16.55
N ASP A 165 -13.33 40.17 -17.04
CA ASP A 165 -12.27 39.32 -17.57
C ASP A 165 -11.66 38.44 -16.46
N LEU A 166 -11.55 38.97 -15.23
CA LEU A 166 -11.11 38.19 -14.08
C LEU A 166 -12.07 37.02 -13.77
N LEU A 167 -13.39 37.26 -13.83
CA LEU A 167 -14.41 36.23 -13.61
C LEU A 167 -14.42 35.19 -14.73
N LEU A 168 -14.23 35.61 -15.99
CA LEU A 168 -14.14 34.69 -17.13
C LEU A 168 -12.88 33.84 -17.05
N ALA A 169 -11.72 34.45 -16.78
CA ALA A 169 -10.45 33.76 -16.64
C ALA A 169 -10.48 32.75 -15.48
N GLY A 170 -11.04 33.15 -14.33
CA GLY A 170 -11.22 32.26 -13.18
C GLY A 170 -12.06 31.04 -13.52
N ARG A 171 -13.21 31.21 -14.18
CA ARG A 171 -14.06 30.09 -14.65
C ARG A 171 -13.34 29.18 -15.63
N CYS A 172 -12.58 29.74 -16.58
CA CYS A 172 -11.79 28.97 -17.54
C CYS A 172 -10.70 28.13 -16.86
N ILE A 173 -9.95 28.72 -15.92
CA ILE A 173 -8.92 28.01 -15.15
C ILE A 173 -9.56 26.93 -14.29
N HIS A 174 -10.65 27.23 -13.60
CA HIS A 174 -11.38 26.27 -12.77
C HIS A 174 -11.80 25.05 -13.59
N ARG A 175 -12.53 25.25 -14.70
CA ARG A 175 -12.95 24.17 -15.60
C ARG A 175 -11.77 23.32 -16.10
N ARG A 176 -10.66 23.97 -16.47
CA ARG A 176 -9.43 23.28 -16.88
C ARG A 176 -8.82 22.46 -15.76
N ASN A 177 -8.77 22.99 -14.54
CA ASN A 177 -8.24 22.31 -13.36
C ASN A 177 -9.10 21.11 -12.98
N VAL A 178 -10.43 21.26 -12.99
CA VAL A 178 -11.37 20.16 -12.75
C VAL A 178 -11.17 19.06 -13.80
N ALA A 179 -11.14 19.40 -15.09
CA ALA A 179 -10.90 18.43 -16.15
C ALA A 179 -9.56 17.70 -16.00
N ARG A 180 -8.50 18.42 -15.63
CA ARG A 180 -7.17 17.83 -15.37
C ARG A 180 -7.18 16.91 -14.14
N LEU A 181 -7.85 17.31 -13.06
CA LEU A 181 -8.00 16.50 -11.85
C LEU A 181 -8.71 15.18 -12.16
N LEU A 182 -9.84 15.24 -12.86
CA LEU A 182 -10.59 14.05 -13.28
C LEU A 182 -9.76 13.15 -14.22
N ALA A 183 -9.03 13.73 -15.17
CA ALA A 183 -8.14 12.96 -16.04
C ALA A 183 -6.99 12.27 -15.27
N HIS A 184 -6.46 12.90 -14.22
CA HIS A 184 -5.47 12.28 -13.35
C HIS A 184 -6.07 11.17 -12.48
N ARG A 185 -7.28 11.38 -11.95
CA ARG A 185 -8.03 10.36 -11.22
C ARG A 185 -8.22 9.11 -12.07
N GLU A 186 -8.69 9.27 -13.31
CA GLU A 186 -8.93 8.13 -14.21
C GLU A 186 -7.63 7.39 -14.55
N ARG A 187 -6.52 8.09 -14.82
CA ARG A 187 -5.23 7.44 -15.03
C ARG A 187 -4.76 6.67 -13.79
N ALA A 188 -4.91 7.26 -12.60
CA ALA A 188 -4.55 6.60 -11.35
C ALA A 188 -5.41 5.36 -11.09
N ARG A 189 -6.71 5.41 -11.43
CA ARG A 189 -7.63 4.27 -11.40
C ARG A 189 -7.13 3.14 -12.29
N THR A 190 -6.80 3.43 -13.55
CA THR A 190 -6.26 2.43 -14.49
C THR A 190 -4.96 1.82 -13.98
N HIS A 191 -4.03 2.64 -13.46
CA HIS A 191 -2.78 2.15 -12.88
C HIS A 191 -3.00 1.23 -11.68
N LEU A 192 -3.93 1.60 -10.79
CA LEU A 192 -4.31 0.76 -9.65
C LEU A 192 -4.84 -0.60 -10.11
N LEU A 193 -5.75 -0.62 -11.08
CA LEU A 193 -6.32 -1.87 -11.60
C LEU A 193 -5.24 -2.77 -12.23
N HIS A 194 -4.30 -2.20 -12.98
CA HIS A 194 -3.17 -2.95 -13.52
C HIS A 194 -2.25 -3.49 -12.42
N ALA A 195 -1.90 -2.68 -11.42
CA ALA A 195 -1.07 -3.11 -10.31
C ALA A 195 -1.74 -4.24 -9.49
N LEU A 196 -3.06 -4.17 -9.30
CA LEU A 196 -3.84 -5.23 -8.65
C LEU A 196 -3.84 -6.54 -9.45
N ALA A 197 -3.89 -6.46 -10.79
CA ALA A 197 -3.79 -7.63 -11.66
C ALA A 197 -2.38 -8.23 -11.67
N GLU A 198 -1.33 -7.40 -11.68
CA GLU A 198 0.07 -7.83 -11.64
C GLU A 198 0.39 -8.65 -10.39
N VAL A 199 -0.13 -8.23 -9.22
CA VAL A 199 0.03 -9.01 -7.98
C VAL A 199 -0.50 -10.43 -8.13
N ARG A 200 -1.63 -10.63 -8.82
CA ARG A 200 -2.19 -11.97 -9.07
C ARG A 200 -1.28 -12.79 -9.96
N GLU A 201 -0.88 -12.25 -11.11
CA GLU A 201 -0.04 -12.95 -12.09
C GLU A 201 1.26 -13.47 -11.45
N LEU A 202 1.92 -12.65 -10.63
CA LEU A 202 3.13 -13.05 -9.92
C LEU A 202 2.92 -14.23 -8.98
N THR A 203 1.75 -14.31 -8.32
CA THR A 203 1.47 -15.43 -7.43
C THR A 203 1.11 -16.70 -8.19
N ASP A 204 0.58 -16.60 -9.41
CA ASP A 204 0.24 -17.78 -10.22
C ASP A 204 1.50 -18.50 -10.71
N ASP A 205 2.48 -17.73 -11.21
CA ASP A 205 3.75 -18.26 -11.70
C ASP A 205 4.63 -18.85 -10.58
N ALA A 206 4.68 -18.18 -9.41
CA ALA A 206 5.67 -18.50 -8.40
C ALA A 206 5.36 -19.78 -7.58
N PHE A 207 4.07 -20.10 -7.42
CA PHE A 207 3.62 -21.10 -6.44
C PHE A 207 3.11 -22.41 -7.06
N THR A 208 2.87 -22.46 -8.37
CA THR A 208 2.25 -23.60 -9.06
C THR A 208 3.07 -24.90 -9.00
N HIS A 209 4.39 -24.84 -8.77
CA HIS A 209 5.24 -26.03 -8.89
C HIS A 209 5.98 -26.47 -7.62
N LYS A 210 6.14 -25.63 -6.59
CA LYS A 210 7.13 -25.90 -5.53
C LYS A 210 6.57 -26.12 -4.13
N ASN A 211 5.45 -25.49 -3.76
CA ASN A 211 4.92 -25.60 -2.40
C ASN A 211 3.40 -25.34 -2.36
N LEU A 212 2.62 -26.41 -2.34
CA LEU A 212 1.15 -26.35 -2.32
C LEU A 212 0.61 -25.63 -1.08
N ALA A 213 1.22 -25.81 0.08
CA ALA A 213 0.80 -25.16 1.32
C ALA A 213 1.01 -23.64 1.24
N ALA A 214 2.18 -23.18 0.77
CA ALA A 214 2.44 -21.76 0.57
C ALA A 214 1.55 -21.15 -0.52
N ALA A 215 1.26 -21.89 -1.60
CA ALA A 215 0.30 -21.49 -2.63
C ALA A 215 -1.10 -21.24 -2.04
N ARG A 216 -1.55 -22.15 -1.17
CA ARG A 216 -2.85 -22.05 -0.49
C ARG A 216 -2.91 -20.84 0.43
N HIS A 217 -1.90 -20.64 1.28
CA HIS A 217 -1.86 -19.49 2.20
C HIS A 217 -1.83 -18.16 1.45
N THR A 218 -1.07 -18.08 0.36
CA THR A 218 -1.01 -16.89 -0.50
C THR A 218 -2.36 -16.63 -1.18
N SER A 219 -3.00 -17.66 -1.72
CA SER A 219 -4.33 -17.53 -2.34
C SER A 219 -5.39 -17.05 -1.34
N VAL A 220 -5.38 -17.55 -0.10
CA VAL A 220 -6.27 -17.08 0.97
C VAL A 220 -5.99 -15.61 1.31
N ALA A 221 -4.73 -15.18 1.33
CA ALA A 221 -4.37 -13.79 1.55
C ALA A 221 -4.85 -12.89 0.41
N LEU A 222 -4.72 -13.32 -0.84
CA LEU A 222 -5.21 -12.61 -2.03
C LEU A 222 -6.73 -12.46 -2.04
N VAL A 223 -7.48 -13.49 -1.66
CA VAL A 223 -8.95 -13.42 -1.53
C VAL A 223 -9.35 -12.32 -0.55
N ARG A 224 -8.69 -12.23 0.61
CA ARG A 224 -8.94 -11.16 1.59
C ARG A 224 -8.52 -9.79 1.06
N PHE A 225 -7.36 -9.73 0.40
CA PHE A 225 -6.86 -8.51 -0.21
C PHE A 225 -7.84 -7.94 -1.23
N TYR A 226 -8.35 -8.76 -2.16
CA TYR A 226 -9.34 -8.32 -3.14
C TYR A 226 -10.69 -7.97 -2.50
N ALA A 227 -11.13 -8.69 -1.47
CA ALA A 227 -12.33 -8.31 -0.72
C ALA A 227 -12.20 -6.91 -0.09
N HIS A 228 -11.04 -6.59 0.52
CA HIS A 228 -10.80 -5.25 1.05
C HIS A 228 -10.66 -4.18 -0.06
N ALA A 229 -10.11 -4.54 -1.21
CA ALA A 229 -10.03 -3.64 -2.35
C ALA A 229 -11.42 -3.31 -2.91
N ILE A 230 -12.32 -4.29 -3.02
CA ILE A 230 -13.72 -4.07 -3.40
C ILE A 230 -14.40 -3.16 -2.38
N ASN A 231 -14.27 -3.43 -1.08
CA ASN A 231 -14.86 -2.59 -0.04
C ASN A 231 -14.38 -1.12 -0.17
N LEU A 232 -13.08 -0.90 -0.36
CA LEU A 232 -12.53 0.43 -0.54
C LEU A 232 -13.06 1.11 -1.81
N LEU A 233 -13.11 0.40 -2.94
CA LEU A 233 -13.61 0.96 -4.21
C LEU A 233 -15.10 1.28 -4.15
N SER A 234 -15.90 0.49 -3.42
CA SER A 234 -17.30 0.79 -3.14
C SER A 234 -17.47 2.03 -2.27
N LEU A 235 -16.63 2.21 -1.24
CA LEU A 235 -16.62 3.43 -0.42
C LEU A 235 -16.21 4.69 -1.21
N LEU A 236 -15.45 4.51 -2.29
CA LEU A 236 -15.07 5.57 -3.23
C LEU A 236 -16.09 5.77 -4.36
N GLU A 237 -17.23 5.07 -4.32
CA GLU A 237 -18.30 5.11 -5.33
C GLU A 237 -17.81 4.73 -6.75
N ASP A 238 -16.77 3.89 -6.86
CA ASP A 238 -16.24 3.40 -8.13
C ASP A 238 -16.68 1.96 -8.43
N GLU A 239 -17.96 1.83 -8.80
CA GLU A 239 -18.57 0.53 -9.13
C GLU A 239 -17.90 -0.17 -10.33
N GLY A 240 -17.33 0.60 -11.25
CA GLY A 240 -16.63 0.05 -12.42
C GLY A 240 -15.35 -0.66 -11.99
N ALA A 241 -14.52 -0.01 -11.18
CA ALA A 241 -13.30 -0.62 -10.65
C ALA A 241 -13.64 -1.76 -9.69
N ALA A 242 -14.64 -1.60 -8.83
CA ALA A 242 -15.08 -2.66 -7.90
C ALA A 242 -15.48 -3.93 -8.66
N ARG A 243 -16.20 -3.82 -9.78
CA ARG A 243 -16.54 -4.96 -10.65
C ARG A 243 -15.33 -5.63 -11.28
N VAL A 244 -14.33 -4.87 -11.71
CA VAL A 244 -13.08 -5.43 -12.26
C VAL A 244 -12.35 -6.23 -11.17
N VAL A 245 -12.23 -5.68 -9.96
CA VAL A 245 -11.59 -6.36 -8.83
C VAL A 245 -12.40 -7.57 -8.36
N ALA A 246 -13.73 -7.53 -8.43
CA ALA A 246 -14.57 -8.70 -8.16
C ALA A 246 -14.25 -9.88 -9.10
N ARG A 247 -13.96 -9.62 -10.38
CA ARG A 247 -13.51 -10.67 -11.31
C ARG A 247 -12.15 -11.25 -10.91
N LEU A 248 -11.24 -10.43 -10.40
CA LEU A 248 -9.95 -10.92 -9.86
C LEU A 248 -10.16 -11.80 -8.62
N LEU A 249 -11.08 -11.39 -7.72
CA LEU A 249 -11.48 -12.18 -6.56
C LEU A 249 -12.07 -13.54 -6.98
N ASP A 250 -12.99 -13.56 -7.94
CA ASP A 250 -13.60 -14.79 -8.44
C ASP A 250 -12.56 -15.74 -9.05
N ALA A 251 -11.61 -15.19 -9.80
CA ALA A 251 -10.51 -15.95 -10.38
C ALA A 251 -9.62 -16.60 -9.30
N GLU A 252 -9.31 -15.88 -8.22
CA GLU A 252 -8.55 -16.43 -7.09
C GLU A 252 -9.36 -17.43 -6.27
N CYS A 253 -10.66 -17.22 -6.08
CA CYS A 253 -11.55 -18.21 -5.47
C CYS A 253 -11.57 -19.52 -6.28
N ALA A 254 -11.66 -19.43 -7.61
CA ALA A 254 -11.60 -20.60 -8.48
C ALA A 254 -10.25 -21.32 -8.39
N ARG A 255 -9.16 -20.56 -8.31
CA ARG A 255 -7.80 -21.09 -8.13
C ARG A 255 -7.64 -21.81 -6.79
N LEU A 256 -8.12 -21.20 -5.69
CA LEU A 256 -8.06 -21.81 -4.35
C LEU A 256 -8.79 -23.16 -4.33
N ARG A 257 -9.98 -23.26 -4.94
CA ARG A 257 -10.71 -24.53 -5.08
C ARG A 257 -9.92 -25.59 -5.85
N ARG A 258 -9.18 -25.20 -6.90
CA ARG A 258 -8.31 -26.13 -7.64
C ARG A 258 -7.18 -26.66 -6.75
N LEU A 259 -6.52 -25.78 -6.00
CA LEU A 259 -5.46 -26.18 -5.06
C LEU A 259 -5.97 -27.14 -3.97
N GLU A 260 -7.20 -26.93 -3.49
CA GLU A 260 -7.83 -27.82 -2.50
C GLU A 260 -8.11 -29.21 -3.07
N ARG A 261 -8.60 -29.30 -4.32
CA ARG A 261 -8.78 -30.60 -5.01
C ARG A 261 -7.46 -31.33 -5.19
N THR A 262 -6.45 -30.66 -5.74
CA THR A 262 -5.11 -31.27 -5.94
C THR A 262 -4.47 -31.73 -4.63
N GLY A 263 -4.74 -31.05 -3.52
CA GLY A 263 -4.31 -31.49 -2.19
C GLY A 263 -4.99 -32.77 -1.72
N MET A 264 -6.29 -32.94 -2.01
CA MET A 264 -7.03 -34.15 -1.66
C MET A 264 -6.57 -35.36 -2.50
N ASP A 265 -6.35 -35.17 -3.80
CA ASP A 265 -5.91 -36.25 -4.69
C ASP A 265 -4.56 -36.83 -4.25
N ARG A 266 -3.60 -35.97 -3.89
CA ARG A 266 -2.30 -36.40 -3.37
C ARG A 266 -2.38 -37.10 -2.02
N ALA A 267 -3.29 -36.66 -1.15
CA ALA A 267 -3.51 -37.32 0.14
C ALA A 267 -4.10 -38.73 -0.06
N ALA A 268 -5.04 -38.88 -1.00
CA ALA A 268 -5.62 -40.18 -1.36
C ALA A 268 -4.59 -41.13 -1.98
N GLU A 269 -3.73 -40.64 -2.88
CA GLU A 269 -2.62 -41.42 -3.45
C GLU A 269 -1.61 -41.86 -2.37
N ALA A 270 -1.27 -40.98 -1.42
CA ALA A 270 -0.38 -41.31 -0.32
C ALA A 270 -0.94 -42.41 0.58
N THR A 271 -2.25 -42.40 0.85
CA THR A 271 -2.92 -43.46 1.63
C THR A 271 -3.08 -44.76 0.85
N ALA A 272 -3.23 -44.71 -0.47
CA ALA A 272 -3.32 -45.90 -1.32
C ALA A 272 -1.97 -46.59 -1.53
N GLY A 273 -0.86 -45.85 -1.45
CA GLY A 273 0.51 -46.38 -1.59
C GLY A 273 1.05 -47.18 -0.39
N GLU A 274 0.36 -47.17 0.76
CA GLU A 274 0.71 -48.01 1.92
C GLU A 274 0.11 -49.42 1.86
N GLU A 275 -0.86 -49.67 0.98
CA GLU A 275 -1.18 -51.03 0.54
C GLU A 275 -0.12 -51.47 -0.48
N ARG A 276 1.10 -51.70 -0.01
CA ARG A 276 2.05 -52.55 -0.74
C ARG A 276 1.33 -53.87 -0.97
N CYS A 277 0.92 -54.11 -2.21
CA CYS A 277 0.82 -55.44 -2.75
C CYS A 277 2.18 -56.11 -2.50
N THR A 278 2.29 -56.84 -1.38
CA THR A 278 3.21 -57.96 -1.35
C THR A 278 2.81 -58.80 -2.55
N PRO A 279 3.70 -59.06 -3.52
CA PRO A 279 3.40 -60.06 -4.51
C PRO A 279 3.19 -61.35 -3.72
N GLN A 280 1.93 -61.76 -3.55
CA GLN A 280 1.63 -63.16 -3.30
C GLN A 280 2.11 -63.85 -4.57
N VAL A 281 3.37 -64.29 -4.55
CA VAL A 281 3.90 -65.24 -5.50
C VAL A 281 2.98 -66.45 -5.38
N PRO A 282 2.10 -66.73 -6.37
CA PRO A 282 1.48 -68.02 -6.42
C PRO A 282 2.64 -68.97 -6.69
N LEU A 283 2.90 -69.86 -5.75
CA LEU A 283 3.86 -70.95 -5.90
C LEU A 283 3.27 -71.94 -6.92
N LEU A 284 3.20 -71.53 -8.19
CA LEU A 284 2.85 -72.40 -9.31
C LEU A 284 4.15 -73.02 -9.80
N ALA A 285 4.40 -74.20 -9.26
CA ALA A 285 5.30 -75.19 -9.84
C ALA A 285 4.85 -75.48 -11.29
N PHE A 286 5.43 -74.77 -12.25
CA PHE A 286 5.41 -75.18 -13.65
C PHE A 286 6.79 -75.70 -14.01
N ILE A 287 6.96 -77.01 -13.84
CA ILE A 287 8.03 -77.78 -14.48
C ILE A 287 7.60 -77.91 -15.95
N GLY A 288 8.10 -77.01 -16.80
CA GLY A 288 8.04 -77.15 -18.25
C GLY A 288 9.31 -77.83 -18.77
N PRO A 289 9.21 -78.84 -19.66
CA PRO A 289 10.38 -79.53 -20.21
C PRO A 289 11.18 -78.61 -21.14
N SER A 290 12.50 -78.67 -21.00
CA SER A 290 13.50 -78.03 -21.84
C SER A 290 13.33 -78.42 -23.32
N GLN A 291 12.99 -77.45 -24.17
CA GLN A 291 13.09 -77.62 -25.61
C GLN A 291 14.52 -77.37 -26.06
N THR A 292 15.12 -78.43 -26.60
CA THR A 292 16.43 -78.45 -27.24
C THR A 292 16.35 -77.72 -28.57
N THR A 293 16.94 -76.52 -28.66
CA THR A 293 17.10 -75.80 -29.92
C THR A 293 18.32 -76.32 -30.67
N THR A 294 18.08 -77.12 -31.72
CA THR A 294 19.06 -77.43 -32.75
C THR A 294 19.12 -76.27 -33.74
N TRP A 295 20.29 -75.65 -33.87
CA TRP A 295 20.59 -74.67 -34.92
C TRP A 295 21.12 -75.40 -36.17
N PRO A 296 20.61 -75.12 -37.37
CA PRO A 296 21.28 -75.52 -38.61
C PRO A 296 22.44 -74.57 -38.92
N GLN A 297 23.62 -75.13 -39.18
CA GLN A 297 24.75 -74.43 -39.78
C GLN A 297 24.47 -74.19 -41.27
N GLY A 298 24.61 -72.94 -41.69
CA GLY A 298 24.64 -72.50 -43.09
C GLY A 298 25.48 -71.22 -43.17
#